data_AF-W4UXX7-F1
#
_entry.id   AF-W4UXX7-F1
#
_cell.length_a   1.000
_cell.length_b   1.000
_cell.length_c   1.000
_cell.angle_alpha   90.00
_cell.angle_beta   90.00
_cell.angle_gamma   90.00
#
_symmetry.space_group_name_H-M   'P 1'
#
loop_
_entity.id
_entity.type
_entity.pdbx_description
1 polymer ?
#
loop_
_entity_poly.entity_id
_entity_poly.type
_entity_poly.pdbx_seq_one_letter_code
_entity_poly.pdbx_strand_id
1 'polypeptide(L)'
;MKYVQNILISLVLLTGLVACEKELPVYESTVCQLNFKYGTANLTTDEVTEEMRIRSHSFVLNSGEGVMIDTVWVKVTSMGYLSDTNRTIELQQLSTGKQDAVAGKHYVSFDDPELKSRYYFLPANRPEVEIPIVVKRDPSLLRMEMSA
;
A
#
# COMPACT_ATOMS: atom_id res chain seq x y z
N MET A 1 25.67 -56.00 24.49
CA MET A 1 25.29 -55.15 23.33
C MET A 1 23.98 -54.39 23.53
N LYS A 2 22.89 -55.00 24.03
CA LYS A 2 21.60 -54.31 24.30
C LYS A 2 21.68 -53.10 25.26
N TYR A 3 22.50 -53.20 26.32
CA TYR A 3 22.67 -52.09 27.28
C TYR A 3 23.34 -50.85 26.66
N VAL A 4 24.36 -51.04 25.83
CA VAL A 4 25.06 -49.94 25.14
C VAL A 4 24.13 -49.29 24.11
N GLN A 5 23.32 -50.08 23.42
CA GLN A 5 22.32 -49.59 22.47
C GLN A 5 21.21 -48.78 23.16
N ASN A 6 20.74 -49.21 24.34
CA ASN A 6 19.76 -48.45 25.11
C ASN A 6 20.33 -47.13 25.66
N ILE A 7 21.61 -47.11 26.06
CA ILE A 7 22.28 -45.86 26.49
C ILE A 7 22.41 -44.87 25.32
N LEU A 8 22.79 -45.36 24.14
CA LEU A 8 22.87 -44.53 22.92
C LEU A 8 21.50 -43.95 22.52
N ILE A 9 20.44 -44.76 22.58
CA ILE A 9 19.08 -44.30 22.27
C ILE A 9 18.61 -43.25 23.28
N SER A 10 18.85 -43.45 24.58
CA SER A 10 18.51 -42.46 25.61
C SER A 10 19.28 -41.15 25.45
N LEU A 11 20.55 -41.19 25.02
CA LEU A 11 21.37 -39.99 24.80
C LEU A 11 20.88 -39.17 23.60
N VAL A 12 20.43 -39.84 22.54
CA VAL A 12 19.82 -39.19 21.37
C VAL A 12 18.45 -38.57 21.73
N LEU A 13 17.65 -39.26 22.55
CA LEU A 13 16.37 -38.73 23.04
C LEU A 13 16.55 -37.53 23.98
N LEU A 14 17.56 -37.53 24.85
CA LEU A 14 17.85 -36.40 25.74
C LEU A 14 18.33 -35.16 24.99
N THR A 15 19.10 -35.35 23.91
CA THR A 15 19.62 -34.23 23.09
C THR A 15 18.58 -33.64 22.15
N GLY A 16 17.53 -34.39 21.79
CA GLY A 16 16.39 -33.89 21.00
C GLY A 16 15.45 -32.95 21.76
N LEU A 17 15.46 -32.97 23.10
CA LEU A 17 14.62 -32.09 23.93
C LEU A 17 15.25 -30.70 24.18
N VAL A 18 16.52 -30.50 23.80
CA VAL A 18 17.22 -29.21 23.88
C VAL A 18 17.24 -28.53 22.51
N ALA A 19 16.12 -28.60 21.79
CA ALA A 19 15.92 -27.77 20.61
C ALA A 19 15.94 -26.31 21.06
N CYS A 20 17.01 -25.59 20.70
CA CYS A 20 17.14 -24.16 20.96
C CYS A 20 16.15 -23.44 20.06
N GLU A 21 14.91 -23.27 20.52
CA GLU A 21 13.99 -22.31 19.93
C GLU A 21 14.59 -20.93 20.17
N LYS A 22 15.19 -20.36 19.12
CA LYS A 22 15.58 -18.97 19.15
C LYS A 22 14.29 -18.15 19.19
N GLU A 23 14.00 -17.55 20.33
CA GLU A 23 12.98 -16.50 20.38
C GLU A 23 13.39 -15.43 19.36
N LEU A 24 12.62 -15.35 18.28
CA LEU A 24 12.78 -14.27 17.33
C LEU A 24 12.39 -12.99 18.08
N PRO A 25 13.22 -11.94 18.03
CA PRO A 25 12.83 -10.68 18.62
C PRO A 25 11.50 -10.26 18.01
N VAL A 26 10.57 -9.80 18.84
CA VAL A 26 9.33 -9.21 18.36
C VAL A 26 9.72 -8.09 17.40
N TYR A 27 9.18 -8.11 16.18
CA TYR A 27 9.47 -7.08 15.19
C TYR A 27 9.03 -5.73 15.74
N GLU A 28 10.00 -4.90 16.12
CA GLU A 28 9.80 -3.54 16.61
C GLU A 28 10.49 -2.59 15.64
N SER A 29 9.71 -2.00 14.73
CA SER A 29 10.18 -0.95 13.83
C SER A 29 9.61 0.38 14.28
N THR A 30 10.48 1.34 14.56
CA THR A 30 10.11 2.74 14.78
C THR A 30 9.81 3.48 13.47
N VAL A 31 10.10 2.85 12.32
CA VAL A 31 9.82 3.41 11.01
C VAL A 31 8.34 3.20 10.67
N CYS A 32 7.60 4.29 10.57
CA CYS A 32 6.25 4.27 10.01
C CYS A 32 6.32 3.87 8.53
N GLN A 33 5.76 2.72 8.19
CA GLN A 33 5.63 2.28 6.80
C GLN A 33 4.17 2.33 6.37
N LEU A 34 3.95 2.58 5.08
CA LEU A 34 2.63 2.71 4.48
C LEU A 34 2.52 1.72 3.32
N ASN A 35 1.43 0.98 3.28
CA ASN A 35 1.13 0.03 2.21
C ASN A 35 -0.14 0.45 1.47
N PHE A 36 -0.16 0.25 0.15
CA PHE A 36 -1.40 0.34 -0.62
C PHE A 36 -2.21 -0.95 -0.43
N LYS A 37 -3.52 -0.82 -0.18
CA LYS A 37 -4.44 -1.96 -0.19
C LYS A 37 -5.07 -2.11 -1.57
N TYR A 38 -4.88 -3.27 -2.17
CA TYR A 38 -5.44 -3.63 -3.47
C TYR A 38 -6.74 -4.42 -3.28
N GLY A 39 -7.85 -3.94 -3.85
CA GLY A 39 -9.16 -4.59 -3.72
C GLY A 39 -9.74 -4.59 -2.31
N THR A 40 -10.64 -5.55 -2.03
CA THR A 40 -11.33 -5.69 -0.73
C THR A 40 -10.81 -6.85 0.12
N ALA A 41 -9.92 -7.67 -0.42
CA ALA A 41 -9.36 -8.83 0.27
C ALA A 41 -8.06 -8.48 1.02
N ASN A 42 -7.77 -9.22 2.09
CA ASN A 42 -6.46 -9.21 2.71
C ASN A 42 -5.54 -10.10 1.90
N LEU A 43 -4.74 -9.48 1.03
CA LEU A 43 -3.82 -10.17 0.14
C LEU A 43 -2.43 -10.20 0.78
N THR A 44 -1.78 -11.35 0.69
CA THR A 44 -0.34 -11.48 0.91
C THR A 44 0.43 -10.89 -0.27
N THR A 45 1.72 -10.59 -0.08
CA THR A 45 2.58 -10.04 -1.15
C THR A 45 2.56 -10.88 -2.42
N ASP A 46 2.54 -12.21 -2.29
CA ASP A 46 2.57 -13.15 -3.42
C ASP A 46 1.24 -13.21 -4.18
N GLU A 47 0.14 -12.82 -3.55
CA GLU A 47 -1.19 -12.75 -4.17
C GLU A 47 -1.41 -11.45 -4.96
N VAL A 48 -0.56 -10.43 -4.76
CA VAL A 48 -0.68 -9.15 -5.48
C VAL A 48 -0.06 -9.28 -6.87
N THR A 49 -0.91 -9.32 -7.90
CA THR A 49 -0.46 -9.32 -9.31
C THR A 49 -0.10 -7.91 -9.80
N GLU A 50 0.64 -7.82 -10.92
CA GLU A 50 0.95 -6.52 -11.55
C GLU A 50 -0.32 -5.76 -11.96
N GLU A 51 -1.33 -6.48 -12.46
CA GLU A 51 -2.60 -5.87 -12.86
C GLU A 51 -3.31 -5.21 -11.67
N MET A 52 -3.17 -5.78 -10.46
CA MET A 52 -3.76 -5.19 -9.24
C MET A 52 -3.02 -3.93 -8.79
N ARG A 53 -1.72 -3.81 -9.10
CA ARG A 53 -0.92 -2.60 -8.85
C ARG A 53 -1.29 -1.47 -9.81
N ILE A 54 -1.88 -1.79 -10.94
CA ILE A 54 -2.28 -0.83 -11.97
C ILE A 54 -3.75 -0.49 -11.79
N ARG A 55 -4.03 0.77 -11.46
CA ARG A 55 -5.40 1.31 -11.50
C ARG A 55 -5.53 2.26 -12.68
N SER A 56 -6.43 1.96 -13.60
CA SER A 56 -6.82 2.87 -14.68
C SER A 56 -8.10 3.63 -14.32
N HIS A 57 -8.21 4.86 -14.82
CA HIS A 57 -9.40 5.67 -14.71
C HIS A 57 -9.60 6.41 -16.04
N SER A 58 -10.82 6.39 -16.56
CA SER A 58 -11.24 7.04 -17.80
C SER A 58 -12.51 7.85 -17.55
N PHE A 59 -12.49 9.13 -17.93
CA PHE A 59 -13.68 9.98 -17.84
C PHE A 59 -14.82 9.53 -18.77
N VAL A 60 -14.52 8.76 -19.82
CA VAL A 60 -15.53 8.25 -20.75
C VAL A 60 -16.22 7.01 -20.20
N LEU A 61 -15.46 6.12 -19.55
CA LEU A 61 -15.96 4.84 -19.06
C LEU A 61 -16.42 4.88 -17.60
N ASN A 62 -15.74 5.68 -16.78
CA ASN A 62 -15.89 5.68 -15.32
C ASN A 62 -16.62 6.91 -14.78
N SER A 63 -16.85 7.94 -15.59
CA SER A 63 -17.53 9.17 -15.18
C SER A 63 -18.78 9.44 -16.02
N GLY A 64 -19.68 10.27 -15.50
CA GLY A 64 -20.87 10.71 -16.23
C GLY A 64 -20.55 11.63 -17.41
N GLU A 65 -21.46 11.73 -18.36
CA GLU A 65 -21.32 12.67 -19.49
C GLU A 65 -21.14 14.11 -18.98
N GLY A 66 -20.16 14.83 -19.54
CA GLY A 66 -19.84 16.20 -19.13
C GLY A 66 -19.06 16.35 -17.81
N VAL A 67 -18.72 15.25 -17.12
CA VAL A 67 -17.88 15.33 -15.91
C VAL A 67 -16.46 15.76 -16.28
N MET A 68 -15.98 16.82 -15.61
CA MET A 68 -14.66 17.43 -15.84
C MET A 68 -13.69 17.23 -14.68
N ILE A 69 -14.18 16.81 -13.51
CA ILE A 69 -13.40 16.53 -12.31
C ILE A 69 -13.96 15.26 -11.69
N ASP A 70 -13.09 14.34 -11.31
CA ASP A 70 -13.46 13.11 -10.62
C ASP A 70 -12.42 12.77 -9.54
N THR A 71 -12.71 11.79 -8.70
CA THR A 71 -11.84 11.37 -7.59
C THR A 71 -11.59 9.87 -7.62
N VAL A 72 -10.32 9.50 -7.74
CA VAL A 72 -9.87 8.14 -7.55
C VAL A 72 -9.46 7.94 -6.10
N TRP A 73 -10.21 7.10 -5.38
CA TRP A 73 -9.92 6.79 -3.98
C TRP A 73 -8.92 5.64 -3.85
N VAL A 74 -7.82 5.90 -3.16
CA VAL A 74 -6.75 4.92 -2.91
C VAL A 74 -6.73 4.57 -1.42
N LYS A 75 -6.89 3.29 -1.10
CA LYS A 75 -6.83 2.81 0.27
C LYS A 75 -5.39 2.52 0.66
N VAL A 76 -4.99 3.05 1.81
CA VAL A 76 -3.67 2.79 2.40
C VAL A 76 -3.81 2.25 3.82
N THR A 77 -2.81 1.50 4.25
CA THR A 77 -2.72 0.95 5.60
C THR A 77 -1.33 1.16 6.18
N SER A 78 -1.25 1.55 7.45
CA SER A 78 0.04 1.62 8.15
C SER A 78 0.51 0.24 8.57
N MET A 79 1.80 0.01 8.50
CA MET A 79 2.46 -1.12 9.15
C MET A 79 2.96 -0.72 10.53
N GLY A 80 2.96 -1.67 11.47
CA GLY A 80 3.41 -1.47 12.84
C GLY A 80 2.28 -1.06 13.79
N TYR A 81 2.66 -0.48 14.93
CA TYR A 81 1.71 -0.08 15.97
C TYR A 81 0.86 1.13 15.55
N LEU A 82 -0.35 1.19 16.12
CA LEU A 82 -1.20 2.37 16.01
C LEU A 82 -0.55 3.53 16.78
N SER A 83 -0.60 4.72 16.19
CA SER A 83 -0.23 5.96 16.88
C SER A 83 -1.47 6.63 17.44
N ASP A 84 -1.34 7.27 18.59
CA ASP A 84 -2.34 8.13 19.22
C ASP A 84 -2.43 9.53 18.59
N THR A 85 -1.59 9.83 17.59
CA THR A 85 -1.58 11.09 16.84
C THR A 85 -1.83 10.86 15.35
N ASN A 86 -2.28 11.92 14.66
CA ASN A 86 -2.41 11.89 13.20
C ASN A 86 -1.02 11.84 12.56
N ARG A 87 -0.84 10.96 11.58
CA ARG A 87 0.43 10.81 10.84
C ARG A 87 0.26 11.33 9.42
N THR A 88 1.04 12.32 9.03
CA THR A 88 1.01 12.90 7.69
C THR A 88 1.37 11.87 6.63
N ILE A 89 0.72 11.95 5.47
CA ILE A 89 1.02 11.15 4.29
C ILE A 89 1.45 12.10 3.18
N GLU A 90 2.56 11.80 2.53
CA GLU A 90 3.06 12.54 1.38
C GLU A 90 2.88 11.69 0.11
N LEU A 91 2.37 12.31 -0.94
CA LEU A 91 2.19 11.69 -2.24
C LEU A 91 3.09 12.38 -3.25
N GLN A 92 3.76 11.58 -4.08
CA GLN A 92 4.59 12.07 -5.16
C GLN A 92 4.26 11.33 -6.44
N GLN A 93 4.17 12.06 -7.55
CA GLN A 93 4.14 11.44 -8.87
C GLN A 93 5.56 11.01 -9.26
N LEU A 94 5.71 9.74 -9.62
CA LEU A 94 6.94 9.24 -10.24
C LEU A 94 6.84 9.45 -11.76
N SER A 95 7.78 10.21 -12.32
CA SER A 95 7.85 10.51 -13.74
C SER A 95 8.36 9.31 -14.55
N THR A 96 7.70 9.04 -15.67
CA THR A 96 8.02 7.97 -16.63
C THR A 96 8.70 8.51 -17.90
N GLY A 97 8.68 9.84 -18.09
CA GLY A 97 9.34 10.54 -19.20
C GLY A 97 8.65 10.41 -20.56
N LYS A 98 7.52 9.71 -20.66
CA LYS A 98 6.83 9.47 -21.93
C LYS A 98 5.56 10.30 -22.08
N GLN A 99 4.68 10.33 -21.07
CA GLN A 99 3.42 11.11 -21.07
C GLN A 99 2.94 11.36 -19.63
N ASP A 100 3.78 11.99 -18.81
CA ASP A 100 3.46 12.17 -17.40
C ASP A 100 2.29 13.13 -17.18
N ALA A 101 1.48 12.82 -16.17
CA ALA A 101 0.45 13.74 -15.69
C ALA A 101 1.10 15.05 -15.21
N VAL A 102 0.41 16.18 -15.37
CA VAL A 102 0.90 17.50 -14.96
C VAL A 102 0.01 18.02 -13.84
N ALA A 103 0.61 18.32 -12.69
CA ALA A 103 -0.09 18.89 -11.54
C ALA A 103 -0.82 20.19 -11.91
N GLY A 104 -2.02 20.39 -11.38
CA GLY A 104 -2.88 21.53 -11.70
C GLY A 104 -3.66 21.39 -13.00
N LYS A 105 -3.12 20.64 -13.98
CA LYS A 105 -3.73 20.42 -15.30
C LYS A 105 -4.49 19.08 -15.38
N HIS A 106 -3.81 17.96 -15.16
CA HIS A 106 -4.41 16.62 -15.26
C HIS A 106 -4.94 16.11 -13.91
N TYR A 107 -4.49 16.70 -12.81
CA TYR A 107 -4.94 16.39 -11.44
C TYR A 107 -4.72 17.60 -10.53
N VAL A 108 -5.37 17.63 -9.36
CA VAL A 108 -5.08 18.64 -8.32
C VAL A 108 -3.74 18.27 -7.67
N SER A 109 -2.86 19.26 -7.47
CA SER A 109 -1.53 19.03 -6.91
C SER A 109 -1.62 18.26 -5.58
N PHE A 110 -0.69 17.32 -5.36
CA PHE A 110 -0.59 16.64 -4.07
C PHE A 110 -0.16 17.57 -2.93
N ASP A 111 0.37 18.76 -3.29
CA ASP A 111 0.69 19.81 -2.32
C ASP A 111 -0.45 20.81 -2.07
N ASP A 112 -1.65 20.54 -2.59
CA ASP A 112 -2.82 21.38 -2.35
C ASP A 112 -3.13 21.49 -0.83
N PRO A 113 -3.20 22.70 -0.25
CA PRO A 113 -3.41 22.87 1.19
C PRO A 113 -4.74 22.31 1.70
N GLU A 114 -5.80 22.36 0.89
CA GLU A 114 -7.10 21.82 1.28
C GLU A 114 -7.06 20.30 1.34
N LEU A 115 -6.48 19.65 0.32
CA LEU A 115 -6.32 18.20 0.32
C LEU A 115 -5.40 17.70 1.44
N LYS A 116 -4.26 18.38 1.67
CA LYS A 116 -3.33 18.01 2.74
C LYS A 116 -3.98 18.10 4.12
N SER A 117 -4.66 19.21 4.40
CA SER A 117 -5.25 19.45 5.72
C SER A 117 -6.45 18.55 6.02
N ARG A 118 -7.17 18.08 5.00
CA ARG A 118 -8.39 17.28 5.18
C ARG A 118 -8.22 15.79 4.99
N TYR A 119 -7.30 15.35 4.12
CA TYR A 119 -7.26 13.96 3.68
C TYR A 119 -5.88 13.30 3.75
N TYR A 120 -4.77 14.04 3.67
CA TYR A 120 -3.43 13.43 3.54
C TYR A 120 -2.78 13.17 4.90
N PHE A 121 -3.51 12.46 5.74
CA PHE A 121 -3.04 11.94 7.01
C PHE A 121 -3.77 10.66 7.37
N LEU A 122 -3.07 9.77 8.06
CA LEU A 122 -3.68 8.65 8.75
C LEU A 122 -4.16 9.12 10.13
N PRO A 123 -5.47 9.05 10.45
CA PRO A 123 -5.95 9.53 11.73
C PRO A 123 -5.41 8.72 12.91
N ALA A 124 -5.36 9.35 14.08
CA ALA A 124 -5.01 8.70 15.34
C ALA A 124 -5.84 7.42 15.57
N ASN A 125 -5.18 6.39 16.08
CA ASN A 125 -5.73 5.08 16.42
C ASN A 125 -6.42 4.36 15.25
N ARG A 126 -6.06 4.71 14.00
CA ARG A 126 -6.58 4.06 12.79
C ARG A 126 -5.44 3.44 11.99
N PRO A 127 -5.57 2.17 11.57
CA PRO A 127 -4.58 1.54 10.71
C PRO A 127 -4.78 1.92 9.24
N GLU A 128 -6.00 2.30 8.83
CA GLU A 128 -6.39 2.47 7.43
C GLU A 128 -7.09 3.80 7.17
N VAL A 129 -6.87 4.35 5.96
CA VAL A 129 -7.57 5.53 5.44
C VAL A 129 -7.68 5.46 3.91
N GLU A 130 -8.70 6.11 3.35
CA GLU A 130 -8.83 6.32 1.90
C GLU A 130 -8.39 7.73 1.55
N ILE A 131 -7.49 7.83 0.58
CA ILE A 131 -6.90 9.09 0.13
C ILE A 131 -7.46 9.44 -1.25
N PRO A 132 -7.99 10.67 -1.44
CA PRO A 132 -8.48 11.11 -2.73
C PRO A 132 -7.34 11.55 -3.65
N ILE A 133 -7.33 11.01 -4.86
CA ILE A 133 -6.56 11.51 -5.99
C ILE A 133 -7.56 12.21 -6.93
N VAL A 134 -7.59 13.55 -6.87
CA VAL A 134 -8.55 14.35 -7.63
C VAL A 134 -8.01 14.58 -9.04
N VAL A 135 -8.63 13.96 -10.02
CA VAL A 135 -8.24 14.00 -11.43
C VAL A 135 -9.08 15.01 -12.20
N LYS A 136 -8.51 15.58 -13.25
CA LYS A 136 -9.13 16.61 -14.09
C LYS A 136 -9.14 16.16 -15.55
N ARG A 137 -10.30 16.31 -16.19
CA ARG A 137 -10.46 16.06 -17.62
C ARG A 137 -9.93 17.27 -18.39
N ASP A 138 -8.67 17.23 -18.76
CA ASP A 138 -8.11 18.27 -19.63
C ASP A 138 -8.40 17.96 -21.11
N PRO A 139 -8.76 18.94 -21.94
CA PRO A 139 -8.99 18.74 -23.37
C PRO A 139 -7.82 18.10 -24.13
N SER A 140 -6.58 18.23 -23.64
CA SER A 140 -5.42 17.56 -24.27
C SER A 140 -5.46 16.03 -24.15
N LEU A 141 -6.26 15.47 -23.25
CA LEU A 141 -6.45 14.03 -23.11
C LEU A 141 -7.29 13.44 -24.26
N LEU A 142 -8.20 14.22 -24.84
CA LEU A 142 -9.08 13.77 -25.94
C LEU A 142 -8.32 13.27 -27.18
N ARG A 143 -7.12 13.81 -27.43
CA ARG A 143 -6.29 13.42 -28.58
C ARG A 143 -5.46 12.15 -28.34
N MET A 144 -5.23 11.77 -27.09
CA MET A 144 -4.48 10.55 -26.74
C MET A 144 -5.41 9.32 -26.66
N GLU A 145 -6.70 9.53 -26.41
CA GLU A 145 -7.72 8.46 -26.32
C GLU A 145 -8.07 7.82 -27.68
N MET A 146 -7.81 8.47 -28.82
CA MET A 146 -8.10 7.96 -30.17
C MET A 146 -6.97 7.16 -30.83
N SER A 147 -5.84 6.99 -30.14
CA SER A 147 -4.62 6.35 -30.65
C SER A 147 -4.23 5.06 -29.93
N ALA A 148 -5.10 4.55 -29.04
CA ALA A 148 -4.94 3.29 -28.33
C ALA A 148 -5.82 2.19 -28.96
#